data_AF-A0AAD4L056-F1
#
_entry.id   AF-A0AAD4L056-F1
#
_cell.length_a   1.000
_cell.length_b   1.000
_cell.length_c   1.000
_cell.angle_alpha   90.00
_cell.angle_beta   90.00
_cell.angle_gamma   90.00
#
_symmetry.space_group_name_H-M   'P 1'
#
loop_
_entity.id
_entity.type
_entity.pdbx_description
1 polymer ?
#
loop_
_entity_poly.entity_id
_entity_poly.type
_entity_poly.pdbx_seq_one_letter_code
_entity_poly.pdbx_strand_id
1 'polypeptide(L)'
;MSDLGIAVILDGLPIVDQNQSSILSRFILRKLRDTRPDDRTKILMPTDGQQMGLGFCIVRFPTTALAEAAIERLNGIHLDSAHQITVENVEVSRRYRRAEEKNVLDGEQLSRISLLDIGTNYGCPWLYIRVPDL
;
A
#
# COMPACT_ATOMS: atom_id res chain seq x y z
N MET A 1 -20.45 -11.14 9.20
CA MET A 1 -19.15 -10.88 9.83
C MET A 1 -18.39 -10.01 8.86
N SER A 2 -18.01 -8.80 9.27
CA SER A 2 -17.42 -7.83 8.37
C SER A 2 -15.96 -8.23 8.09
N ASP A 3 -15.73 -9.04 7.06
CA ASP A 3 -14.43 -9.55 6.58
C ASP A 3 -13.56 -8.42 6.02
N LEU A 4 -13.17 -7.47 6.86
CA LEU A 4 -12.54 -6.22 6.44
C LEU A 4 -11.01 -6.33 6.30
N GLY A 5 -10.43 -7.54 6.27
CA GLY A 5 -9.02 -7.76 5.95
C GLY A 5 -8.02 -6.87 6.70
N ILE A 6 -6.80 -6.74 6.19
CA ILE A 6 -5.75 -5.86 6.71
C ILE A 6 -5.17 -5.04 5.57
N ALA A 7 -5.19 -3.71 5.72
CA ALA A 7 -4.55 -2.79 4.80
C ALA A 7 -3.10 -2.56 5.21
N VAL A 8 -2.21 -2.54 4.22
CA VAL A 8 -0.80 -2.14 4.38
C VAL A 8 -0.41 -1.14 3.31
N ILE A 9 0.59 -0.32 3.62
CA ILE A 9 1.23 0.63 2.70
C ILE A 9 2.49 -0.04 2.15
N LEU A 10 2.65 0.01 0.82
CA LEU A 10 3.93 -0.19 0.17
C LEU A 10 4.47 1.18 -0.23
N ASP A 11 5.48 1.66 0.47
CA ASP A 11 6.15 2.95 0.20
C ASP A 11 7.46 2.71 -0.58
N GLY A 12 8.07 3.81 -1.07
CA GLY A 12 9.30 3.79 -1.86
C GLY A 12 9.07 3.49 -3.34
N LEU A 13 7.84 3.66 -3.83
CA LEU A 13 7.50 3.44 -5.24
C LEU A 13 7.86 4.66 -6.10
N PRO A 14 8.13 4.46 -7.40
CA PRO A 14 8.31 5.57 -8.33
C PRO A 14 7.03 6.41 -8.48
N ILE A 15 7.21 7.72 -8.62
CA ILE A 15 6.17 8.66 -9.01
C ILE A 15 5.97 8.51 -10.53
N VAL A 16 4.77 8.12 -10.92
CA VAL A 16 4.45 7.78 -12.31
C VAL A 16 3.10 8.37 -12.71
N ASP A 17 2.88 8.57 -14.01
CA ASP A 17 1.57 8.96 -14.55
C ASP A 17 0.52 7.83 -14.45
N GLN A 18 -0.73 8.11 -14.80
CA GLN A 18 -1.82 7.12 -14.78
C GLN A 18 -1.56 5.87 -15.65
N ASN A 19 -0.95 6.04 -16.82
CA ASN A 19 -0.73 4.92 -17.74
C ASN A 19 0.26 3.94 -17.11
N GLN A 20 1.36 4.46 -16.58
CA GLN A 20 2.40 3.71 -15.90
C GLN A 20 1.97 3.16 -14.54
N SER A 21 1.10 3.88 -13.81
CA SER A 21 0.52 3.44 -12.53
C SER A 21 -0.18 2.08 -12.65
N SER A 22 -0.86 1.84 -13.78
CA SER A 22 -1.51 0.55 -14.04
C SER A 22 -0.52 -0.62 -14.23
N ILE A 23 0.62 -0.35 -14.87
CA ILE A 23 1.70 -1.31 -15.09
C ILE A 23 2.38 -1.63 -13.75
N LEU A 24 2.67 -0.59 -12.97
CA LEU A 24 3.28 -0.70 -11.65
C LEU A 24 2.38 -1.49 -10.69
N SER A 25 1.07 -1.21 -10.68
CA SER A 25 0.10 -1.94 -9.87
C SER A 25 0.12 -3.45 -10.17
N ARG A 26 0.10 -3.81 -11.46
CA ARG A 26 0.20 -5.20 -11.92
C ARG A 26 1.53 -5.84 -11.51
N PHE A 27 2.63 -5.09 -11.62
CA PHE A 27 3.96 -5.55 -11.23
C PHE A 27 4.04 -5.86 -9.72
N ILE A 28 3.51 -4.97 -8.88
CA ILE A 28 3.44 -5.15 -7.43
C ILE A 28 2.60 -6.37 -7.06
N LEU A 29 1.41 -6.53 -7.65
CA LEU A 29 0.56 -7.71 -7.38
C LEU A 29 1.25 -9.03 -7.81
N ARG A 30 2.01 -9.03 -8.90
CA ARG A 30 2.85 -10.18 -9.29
C ARG A 30 3.95 -10.47 -8.28
N LYS A 31 4.63 -9.44 -7.76
CA LYS A 31 5.65 -9.57 -6.70
C LYS A 31 5.05 -10.11 -5.40
N LEU A 32 3.79 -9.78 -5.12
CA LEU A 32 3.01 -10.35 -4.02
C LEU A 32 2.54 -11.79 -4.25
N ARG A 33 2.79 -12.37 -5.44
CA ARG A 33 2.28 -13.68 -5.88
C ARG A 33 0.75 -13.76 -5.86
N ASP A 34 0.07 -12.65 -6.13
CA ASP A 34 -1.39 -12.65 -6.23
C ASP A 34 -1.83 -13.50 -7.43
N THR A 35 -2.87 -14.32 -7.23
CA THR A 35 -3.41 -15.23 -8.26
C THR A 35 -4.24 -14.50 -9.33
N ARG A 36 -4.60 -13.24 -9.08
CA ARG A 36 -5.34 -12.34 -9.96
C ARG A 36 -4.63 -10.97 -10.02
N PRO A 37 -3.43 -10.88 -10.59
CA PRO A 37 -2.65 -9.64 -10.63
C PRO A 37 -3.25 -8.55 -11.53
N ASP A 38 -4.32 -8.88 -12.26
CA ASP A 38 -5.07 -7.93 -13.08
C ASP A 38 -6.25 -7.29 -12.32
N ASP A 39 -6.54 -7.76 -11.10
CA ASP A 39 -7.60 -7.24 -10.24
C ASP A 39 -7.13 -5.97 -9.50
N ARG A 40 -7.47 -4.82 -10.08
CA ARG A 40 -7.13 -3.49 -9.54
C ARG A 40 -7.95 -3.08 -8.32
N THR A 41 -8.90 -3.91 -7.87
CA THR A 41 -9.63 -3.62 -6.63
C THR A 41 -8.80 -3.94 -5.38
N LYS A 42 -7.77 -4.77 -5.54
CA LYS A 42 -6.88 -5.22 -4.45
C LYS A 42 -5.77 -4.24 -4.09
N ILE A 43 -5.49 -3.31 -5.00
CA ILE A 43 -4.41 -2.34 -4.88
C ILE A 43 -4.93 -0.96 -5.28
N LEU A 44 -4.66 0.02 -4.44
CA LEU A 44 -4.92 1.41 -4.74
C LEU A 44 -3.61 2.17 -4.80
N MET A 45 -3.31 2.75 -5.96
CA MET A 45 -2.20 3.68 -6.13
C MET A 45 -2.77 5.10 -6.18
N PRO A 46 -2.71 5.86 -5.08
CA PRO A 46 -3.25 7.22 -5.05
C PRO A 46 -2.41 8.14 -5.92
N THR A 47 -3.07 9.19 -6.42
CA THR A 47 -2.47 10.22 -7.27
C THR A 47 -2.79 11.61 -6.74
N ASP A 48 -1.98 12.59 -7.11
CA ASP A 48 -2.26 14.00 -6.85
C ASP A 48 -3.26 14.61 -7.86
N GLY A 49 -3.52 15.92 -7.71
CA GLY A 49 -4.36 16.68 -8.63
C GLY A 49 -3.81 16.81 -10.06
N GLN A 50 -2.54 16.46 -10.30
CA GLN A 50 -1.92 16.38 -11.63
C GLN A 50 -1.93 14.94 -12.18
N GLN A 51 -2.60 14.00 -11.51
CA GLN A 51 -2.67 12.59 -11.88
C GLN A 51 -1.32 11.87 -11.86
N MET A 52 -0.40 12.36 -11.00
CA MET A 52 0.88 11.72 -10.71
C MET A 52 0.77 10.89 -9.44
N GLY A 53 1.31 9.68 -9.46
CA GLY A 53 1.30 8.77 -8.31
C GLY A 53 2.07 9.33 -7.12
N LEU A 54 1.60 9.05 -5.90
CA LEU A 54 2.20 9.61 -4.68
C LEU A 54 3.42 8.85 -4.16
N GLY A 55 3.95 7.90 -4.94
CA GLY A 55 5.11 7.09 -4.56
C GLY A 55 4.83 6.03 -3.49
N PHE A 56 3.57 5.70 -3.25
CA PHE A 56 3.16 4.58 -2.43
C PHE A 56 1.88 3.94 -2.98
N CYS A 57 1.54 2.75 -2.51
CA CYS A 57 0.23 2.15 -2.76
C CYS A 57 -0.32 1.44 -1.52
N ILE A 58 -1.62 1.21 -1.50
CA ILE A 58 -2.34 0.52 -0.43
C ILE A 58 -2.78 -0.83 -0.96
N VAL A 59 -2.50 -1.90 -0.21
CA VAL A 59 -2.91 -3.27 -0.55
C VAL A 59 -3.66 -3.86 0.62
N ARG A 60 -4.79 -4.53 0.34
CA ARG A 60 -5.57 -5.22 1.36
C ARG A 60 -5.40 -6.73 1.24
N PHE A 61 -5.10 -7.35 2.37
CA PHE A 61 -5.02 -8.80 2.52
C PHE A 61 -6.23 -9.32 3.29
N PRO A 62 -6.77 -10.50 2.97
CA PRO A 62 -7.91 -11.04 3.69
C PRO A 62 -7.53 -11.55 5.09
N THR A 63 -6.24 -11.82 5.36
CA THR A 63 -5.75 -12.35 6.64
C THR A 63 -4.42 -11.72 7.04
N THR A 64 -4.13 -11.71 8.34
CA THR A 64 -2.86 -11.21 8.90
C THR A 64 -1.66 -11.98 8.35
N ALA A 65 -1.77 -13.30 8.29
CA ALA A 65 -0.69 -14.15 7.77
C ALA A 65 -0.29 -13.80 6.34
N LEU A 66 -1.23 -13.38 5.49
CA LEU A 66 -0.91 -12.95 4.12
C LEU A 66 -0.24 -11.58 4.08
N ALA A 67 -0.62 -10.66 4.98
CA ALA A 67 0.05 -9.38 5.14
C ALA A 67 1.49 -9.56 5.66
N GLU A 68 1.69 -10.42 6.66
CA GLU A 68 3.02 -10.78 7.19
C GLU A 68 3.91 -11.38 6.10
N ALA A 69 3.38 -12.34 5.32
CA ALA A 69 4.11 -12.94 4.21
C ALA A 69 4.44 -11.93 3.10
N ALA A 70 3.66 -10.86 2.94
CA ALA A 70 3.96 -9.76 2.02
C ALA A 70 5.09 -8.87 2.57
N ILE A 71 5.07 -8.55 3.87
CA ILE A 71 6.13 -7.80 4.55
C ILE A 71 7.47 -8.53 4.41
N GLU A 72 7.51 -9.81 4.78
CA GLU A 72 8.73 -10.63 4.70
C GLU A 72 9.30 -10.70 3.27
N ARG A 73 8.41 -10.64 2.26
CA ARG A 73 8.79 -10.76 0.86
C ARG A 73 9.27 -9.45 0.25
N LEU A 74 8.64 -8.33 0.58
CA LEU A 74 8.83 -7.06 -0.14
C LEU A 74 9.62 -6.02 0.64
N ASN A 75 9.65 -6.09 1.97
CA ASN A 75 10.32 -5.07 2.76
C ASN A 75 11.83 -5.08 2.49
N GLY A 76 12.37 -3.94 2.08
CA GLY A 76 13.78 -3.79 1.68
C GLY A 76 14.11 -4.31 0.28
N ILE A 77 13.13 -4.77 -0.51
CA ILE A 77 13.37 -5.21 -1.89
C ILE A 77 13.49 -4.01 -2.82
N HIS A 78 14.54 -3.99 -3.63
CA HIS A 78 14.72 -3.01 -4.70
C HIS A 78 13.77 -3.33 -5.86
N LEU A 79 12.99 -2.33 -6.27
CA LEU A 79 12.18 -2.35 -7.48
C LEU A 79 13.06 -2.06 -8.71
N ASP A 80 13.96 -1.08 -8.56
CA ASP A 80 15.02 -0.71 -9.50
C ASP A 80 16.21 -0.13 -8.72
N SER A 81 17.14 0.56 -9.40
CA SER A 81 18.33 1.14 -8.75
C SER A 81 18.04 2.30 -7.79
N ALA A 82 16.89 2.97 -7.93
CA ALA A 82 16.53 4.16 -7.17
C ALA A 82 15.42 3.90 -6.15
N HIS A 83 14.64 2.84 -6.34
CA HIS A 83 13.42 2.57 -5.57
C HIS A 83 13.54 1.28 -4.78
N GLN A 84 13.45 1.39 -3.45
CA GLN A 84 13.41 0.28 -2.52
C GLN A 84 12.06 0.30 -1.79
N ILE A 85 11.36 -0.84 -1.78
CA ILE A 85 10.04 -0.96 -1.18
C ILE A 85 10.18 -1.07 0.34
N THR A 86 9.38 -0.29 1.06
CA THR A 86 9.10 -0.55 2.49
C THR A 86 7.64 -0.97 2.64
N VAL A 87 7.38 -1.90 3.55
CA VAL A 87 6.02 -2.34 3.87
C VAL A 87 5.67 -1.87 5.28
N GLU A 88 4.62 -1.08 5.39
CA GLU A 88 4.24 -0.37 6.62
C GLU A 88 2.75 -0.61 6.91
N ASN A 89 2.38 -0.58 8.19
CA ASN A 89 0.97 -0.44 8.55
C ASN A 89 0.50 0.99 8.21
N VAL A 90 -0.74 1.13 7.76
CA VAL A 90 -1.39 2.42 7.46
C VAL A 90 -1.22 3.42 8.62
N GLU A 91 -1.39 2.96 9.87
CA GLU A 91 -1.32 3.81 11.07
C GLU A 91 0.05 4.45 11.29
N VAL A 92 1.15 3.82 10.86
CA VAL A 92 2.51 4.35 11.05
C VAL A 92 3.05 5.06 9.82
N SER A 93 2.40 4.89 8.66
CA SER A 93 2.95 5.41 7.42
C SER A 93 2.90 6.93 7.36
N ARG A 94 4.10 7.52 7.38
CA ARG A 94 4.26 8.99 7.34
C ARG A 94 3.82 9.56 6.00
N ARG A 95 4.04 8.83 4.90
CA ARG A 95 3.70 9.32 3.55
C ARG A 95 2.19 9.31 3.34
N TYR A 96 1.51 8.25 3.78
CA TYR A 96 0.05 8.19 3.80
C TYR A 96 -0.56 9.34 4.60
N ARG A 97 -0.14 9.51 5.87
CA ARG A 97 -0.62 10.59 6.73
C ARG A 97 -0.40 11.99 6.14
N ARG A 98 0.77 12.24 5.54
CA ARG A 98 1.06 13.51 4.86
C ARG A 98 0.14 13.76 3.66
N ALA A 99 -0.24 12.71 2.93
CA ALA A 99 -1.16 12.84 1.79
C ALA A 99 -2.57 13.19 2.25
N GLU A 100 -3.05 12.59 3.34
CA GLU A 100 -4.31 12.95 3.99
C GLU A 100 -4.28 14.39 4.53
N GLU A 101 -3.27 14.76 5.33
CA GLU A 101 -3.16 16.09 5.95
C GLU A 101 -3.13 17.22 4.91
N LYS A 102 -2.51 16.98 3.76
CA LYS A 102 -2.42 17.95 2.67
C LYS A 102 -3.64 17.95 1.74
N ASN A 103 -4.67 17.13 2.02
CA ASN A 103 -5.83 16.92 1.16
C ASN A 103 -5.43 16.62 -0.30
N VAL A 104 -4.36 15.86 -0.49
CA VAL A 104 -3.90 15.46 -1.84
C VAL A 104 -4.82 14.38 -2.41
N LEU A 105 -5.37 13.56 -1.53
CA LEU A 105 -6.33 12.51 -1.86
C LEU A 105 -7.71 13.13 -2.08
N ASP A 106 -8.27 12.94 -3.28
CA ASP A 106 -9.64 13.37 -3.56
C ASP A 106 -10.68 12.49 -2.82
N GLY A 107 -11.95 12.92 -2.84
CA GLY A 107 -13.03 12.21 -2.15
C GLY A 107 -13.29 10.79 -2.66
N GLU A 108 -13.01 10.50 -3.93
CA GLU A 108 -13.12 9.16 -4.50
C GLU A 108 -12.01 8.26 -3.95
N GLN A 109 -10.78 8.74 -3.95
CA GLN A 109 -9.62 8.04 -3.38
C GLN A 109 -9.84 7.80 -1.89
N LEU A 110 -10.22 8.81 -1.12
CA LEU A 110 -10.53 8.64 0.31
C LEU A 110 -11.64 7.62 0.55
N SER A 111 -12.70 7.63 -0.27
CA SER A 111 -13.77 6.63 -0.17
C SER A 111 -13.25 5.22 -0.46
N ARG A 112 -12.40 5.07 -1.48
CA ARG A 112 -11.77 3.78 -1.81
C ARG A 112 -10.80 3.33 -0.71
N ILE A 113 -10.05 4.24 -0.11
CA ILE A 113 -9.15 3.94 1.00
C ILE A 113 -9.96 3.54 2.23
N SER A 114 -11.00 4.29 2.57
CA SER A 114 -11.90 3.93 3.66
C SER A 114 -12.52 2.55 3.45
N LEU A 115 -12.97 2.22 2.22
CA LEU A 115 -13.42 0.87 1.89
C LEU A 115 -12.33 -0.19 2.14
N LEU A 116 -11.05 0.14 1.96
CA LEU A 116 -9.91 -0.72 2.27
C LEU A 116 -9.56 -0.74 3.78
N ASP A 117 -9.83 0.35 4.50
CA ASP A 117 -9.33 0.63 5.87
C ASP A 117 -10.38 0.42 6.98
N ILE A 118 -11.68 0.30 6.67
CA ILE A 118 -12.78 0.16 7.68
C ILE A 118 -12.64 -1.07 8.63
N GLY A 119 -11.57 -1.90 8.52
CA GLY A 119 -11.29 -3.04 9.39
C GLY A 119 -10.20 -2.88 10.44
N THR A 120 -9.53 -1.72 10.56
CA THR A 120 -8.45 -1.52 11.54
C THR A 120 -9.04 -1.25 12.95
N ASN A 121 -9.59 -2.30 13.59
CA ASN A 121 -9.77 -2.24 15.03
C ASN A 121 -9.64 -3.61 15.72
N TYR A 122 -8.75 -3.59 16.71
CA TYR A 122 -8.46 -4.58 17.76
C TYR A 122 -7.66 -5.84 17.37
N GLY A 123 -6.32 -5.71 17.40
CA GLY A 123 -5.48 -6.82 17.87
C GLY A 123 -4.43 -7.40 16.94
N CYS A 124 -3.82 -6.63 16.03
CA CYS A 124 -2.61 -7.07 15.33
C CYS A 124 -1.35 -6.53 16.05
N PRO A 125 -0.70 -7.30 16.95
CA PRO A 125 0.43 -6.85 17.77
C PRO A 125 1.75 -6.64 17.00
N TRP A 126 1.78 -6.84 15.68
CA TRP A 126 3.01 -6.87 14.89
C TRP A 126 3.56 -5.49 14.46
N LEU A 127 3.09 -4.41 15.08
CA LEU A 127 3.55 -3.03 14.79
C LEU A 127 4.91 -2.66 15.43
N TYR A 128 5.58 -3.57 16.14
CA TYR A 128 6.80 -3.26 16.89
C TYR A 128 8.11 -3.85 16.33
N ILE A 129 8.11 -4.51 15.17
CA ILE A 129 9.31 -5.24 14.72
C ILE A 129 9.81 -4.74 13.36
N ARG A 130 10.98 -4.06 13.43
CA ARG A 130 11.95 -3.72 12.38
C ARG A 130 11.71 -2.47 11.55
N VAL A 131 11.87 -1.32 12.19
CA VAL A 131 12.84 -0.35 11.66
C VAL A 131 14.21 -0.85 12.13
N PRO A 132 15.19 -1.17 11.26
CA PRO A 132 16.56 -1.32 11.74
C PRO A 132 16.97 0.03 12.32
N ASP A 133 17.36 0.05 13.59
CA ASP A 133 18.00 1.23 14.19
C ASP A 133 19.17 1.65 13.28
N LEU A 134 19.12 2.90 12.80
CA LEU A 134 20.26 3.62 12.22
C LEU A 134 21.14 4.17 13.34
#